data_AF-A0A2H5QXR4-F1
#
_entry.id   AF-A0A2H5QXR4-F1
#
_cell.length_a   1.000
_cell.length_b   1.000
_cell.length_c   1.000
_cell.angle_alpha   90.00
_cell.angle_beta   90.00
_cell.angle_gamma   90.00
#
_symmetry.space_group_name_H-M   'P 1'
#
loop_
_entity.id
_entity.type
_entity.pdbx_description
1 polymer ?
#
loop_
_entity_poly.entity_id
_entity_poly.type
_entity_poly.pdbx_seq_one_letter_code
_entity_poly.pdbx_strand_id
1 'polypeptide(L)'
;MAFTFNHQVLSQFWTQKLGPVMIVYQLAQAPPIYGLRMSLVALAMVLGKEQQEAGVQNVTVTAVTFTGTKNGVRIKSWGRPSNGFARNILFQHALMNNVDNPIIIDQNYCPDNNNCPGQASGVKISDVIYQDIHGTSATEVGVKLDCSSKNPCTGISLEDVKLIYKNQPAEASCANADGSASGFILPNSCLKT
;
A
#
# COMPACT_ATOMS: atom_id res chain seq x y z
N MET A 1 28.28 15.49 -22.42
CA MET A 1 26.99 15.75 -23.09
C MET A 1 26.05 16.32 -22.04
N ALA A 2 25.77 17.62 -22.09
CA ALA A 2 24.88 18.28 -21.14
C ALA A 2 23.45 18.09 -21.60
N PHE A 3 22.57 17.58 -20.73
CA PHE A 3 21.13 17.60 -20.95
C PHE A 3 20.51 18.55 -19.93
N THR A 4 19.91 19.62 -20.46
CA THR A 4 19.02 20.54 -19.75
C THR A 4 17.75 19.79 -19.36
N PHE A 5 17.38 19.84 -18.06
CA PHE A 5 16.12 19.29 -17.57
C PHE A 5 15.01 20.33 -17.68
N ASN A 6 13.96 20.01 -18.42
CA ASN A 6 12.70 20.74 -18.38
C ASN A 6 11.77 20.09 -17.33
N HIS A 7 11.03 20.93 -16.60
CA HIS A 7 10.13 20.60 -15.51
C HIS A 7 9.13 19.47 -15.85
N GLN A 8 9.38 18.24 -15.39
CA GLN A 8 8.38 17.21 -15.06
C GLN A 8 9.08 16.01 -14.40
N VAL A 9 9.13 15.99 -13.06
CA VAL A 9 9.68 14.86 -12.31
C VAL A 9 8.61 13.80 -12.16
N LEU A 10 8.61 12.81 -13.06
CA LEU A 10 7.96 11.51 -12.84
C LEU A 10 8.95 10.62 -12.07
N SER A 11 8.65 10.30 -10.81
CA SER A 11 9.44 9.35 -10.03
C SER A 11 9.26 7.94 -10.61
N GLN A 12 10.29 7.41 -11.27
CA GLN A 12 10.35 6.00 -11.66
C GLN A 12 10.91 5.19 -10.48
N PHE A 13 10.17 4.17 -10.04
CA PHE A 13 10.68 3.15 -9.12
C PHE A 13 11.46 2.10 -9.92
N TRP A 14 12.65 1.73 -9.47
CA TRP A 14 13.34 0.55 -9.98
C TRP A 14 13.11 -0.60 -9.00
N THR A 15 12.51 -1.68 -9.50
CA THR A 15 12.49 -2.96 -8.79
C THR A 15 13.80 -3.67 -9.11
N GLN A 16 14.67 -3.85 -8.11
CA GLN A 16 15.84 -4.73 -8.29
C GLN A 16 15.47 -6.11 -7.75
N LYS A 17 15.44 -7.10 -8.64
CA LYS A 17 15.19 -8.50 -8.29
C LYS A 17 16.50 -9.10 -7.76
N LEU A 18 16.66 -9.16 -6.44
CA LEU A 18 17.75 -9.89 -5.79
C LEU A 18 17.21 -11.26 -5.34
N GLY A 19 17.16 -12.22 -6.26
CA GLY A 19 16.63 -13.56 -5.97
C GLY A 19 15.12 -13.55 -5.66
N PRO A 20 14.63 -14.22 -4.59
CA PRO A 20 13.19 -14.30 -4.27
C PRO A 20 12.63 -13.04 -3.60
N VAL A 21 13.42 -11.99 -3.41
CA VAL A 21 13.05 -10.75 -2.73
C VAL A 21 12.94 -9.62 -3.75
N MET A 22 11.80 -8.92 -3.76
CA MET A 22 11.60 -7.69 -4.52
C MET A 22 11.84 -6.51 -3.59
N ILE A 23 12.99 -5.85 -3.73
CA ILE A 23 13.28 -4.59 -3.02
C ILE A 23 12.89 -3.44 -3.95
N VAL A 24 11.94 -2.61 -3.50
CA VAL A 24 11.58 -1.37 -4.19
C VAL A 24 12.58 -0.29 -3.74
N TYR A 25 13.59 -0.03 -4.56
CA TYR A 25 14.50 1.10 -4.33
C TYR A 25 13.87 2.36 -4.91
N GLN A 26 13.69 3.38 -4.07
CA GLN A 26 13.57 4.76 -4.53
C GLN A 26 15.00 5.31 -4.69
N LEU A 27 15.30 6.02 -5.78
CA LEU A 27 16.50 6.84 -5.88
C LEU A 27 16.46 7.92 -4.77
N ALA A 28 17.01 7.60 -3.60
CA ALA A 28 17.68 8.58 -2.77
C ALA A 28 19.17 8.46 -3.13
N GLN A 29 19.77 9.56 -3.57
CA GLN A 29 21.22 9.64 -3.74
C GLN A 29 21.88 9.48 -2.35
N ALA A 30 22.18 8.25 -1.91
CA ALA A 30 23.25 7.92 -0.96
C ALA A 30 23.18 6.43 -0.55
N PRO A 31 24.33 5.76 -0.29
CA PRO A 31 24.38 4.43 0.31
C PRO A 31 23.80 4.42 1.74
N PRO A 32 23.48 3.24 2.30
CA PRO A 32 22.89 3.13 3.64
C PRO A 32 23.91 3.58 4.69
N ILE A 33 23.72 4.77 5.24
CA ILE A 33 24.42 5.23 6.44
C ILE A 33 23.43 5.07 7.60
N TYR A 34 23.84 4.31 8.61
CA TYR A 34 23.10 4.02 9.84
C TYR A 34 22.28 5.22 10.33
N GLY A 35 20.95 5.05 10.41
CA GLY A 35 20.04 6.01 11.07
C GLY A 35 19.32 7.02 10.18
N LEU A 36 19.48 6.98 8.84
CA LEU A 36 18.71 7.85 7.94
C LEU A 36 17.26 7.33 7.79
N ARG A 37 16.29 8.06 8.36
CA ARG A 37 14.86 7.83 8.10
C ARG A 37 14.54 8.14 6.64
N MET A 38 13.97 7.17 5.92
CA MET A 38 13.65 7.34 4.51
C MET A 38 12.31 8.08 4.38
N SER A 39 12.37 9.33 3.92
CA SER A 39 11.18 10.11 3.57
C SER A 39 10.71 9.73 2.17
N LEU A 40 9.53 9.14 2.05
CA LEU A 40 8.95 8.68 0.78
C LEU A 40 7.80 9.57 0.33
N VAL A 41 7.63 9.68 -1.00
CA VAL A 41 6.54 10.45 -1.63
C VAL A 41 5.27 9.62 -1.79
N ALA A 42 5.38 8.30 -1.95
CA ALA A 42 4.28 7.32 -1.88
C ALA A 42 4.88 5.92 -2.08
N LEU A 43 4.27 4.89 -1.51
CA LEU A 43 4.61 3.51 -1.86
C LEU A 43 3.38 2.82 -2.45
N ALA A 44 3.50 2.35 -3.69
CA ALA A 44 2.39 1.70 -4.39
C ALA A 44 2.83 0.42 -5.10
N MET A 45 2.13 -0.68 -4.81
CA MET A 45 2.16 -1.91 -5.60
C MET A 45 0.96 -1.92 -6.55
N VAL A 46 1.19 -2.26 -7.82
CA VAL A 46 0.15 -2.22 -8.87
C VAL A 46 0.15 -3.56 -9.60
N LEU A 47 -1.00 -4.25 -9.60
CA LEU A 47 -1.20 -5.54 -10.26
C LEU A 47 -2.45 -5.52 -11.16
N GLY A 48 -2.64 -6.57 -11.94
CA GLY A 48 -3.74 -6.79 -12.87
C GLY A 48 -3.62 -6.01 -14.17
N LYS A 49 -2.44 -5.46 -14.50
CA LYS A 49 -2.26 -4.69 -15.75
C LYS A 49 -2.26 -5.59 -16.96
N GLU A 50 -1.93 -6.87 -16.80
CA GLU A 50 -2.16 -7.94 -17.78
C GLU A 50 -3.01 -9.06 -17.17
N GLN A 51 -3.71 -9.82 -18.00
CA GLN A 51 -4.46 -10.98 -17.52
C GLN A 51 -3.51 -12.08 -17.01
N GLN A 52 -2.37 -12.23 -17.70
CA GLN A 52 -1.31 -13.16 -17.36
C GLN A 52 -0.08 -12.35 -16.95
N GLU A 53 0.23 -12.32 -15.66
CA GLU A 53 1.40 -11.62 -15.14
C GLU A 53 1.99 -12.38 -13.94
N ALA A 54 3.27 -12.12 -13.67
CA ALA A 54 3.90 -12.67 -12.48
C ALA A 54 3.32 -11.98 -11.22
N GLY A 55 3.10 -12.76 -10.17
CA GLY A 55 2.72 -12.22 -8.87
C GLY A 55 3.87 -11.53 -8.14
N VAL A 56 3.52 -10.79 -7.10
CA VAL A 56 4.42 -10.15 -6.14
C VAL A 56 4.38 -10.93 -4.84
N GLN A 57 5.55 -11.22 -4.25
CA GLN A 57 5.61 -11.89 -2.96
C GLN A 57 6.87 -11.54 -2.19
N ASN A 58 6.85 -11.76 -0.87
CA ASN A 58 8.00 -11.59 0.02
C ASN A 58 8.54 -10.15 -0.03
N VAL A 59 7.66 -9.19 0.19
CA VAL A 59 8.01 -7.77 0.21
C VAL A 59 8.00 -7.27 1.65
N THR A 60 9.08 -6.62 2.06
CA THR A 60 9.15 -5.93 3.35
C THR A 60 9.50 -4.47 3.11
N VAL A 61 8.72 -3.59 3.71
CA VAL A 61 8.92 -2.14 3.73
C VAL A 61 8.97 -1.73 5.18
N THR A 62 10.08 -1.16 5.61
CA THR A 62 10.29 -0.84 7.02
C THR A 62 10.99 0.50 7.21
N ALA A 63 10.74 1.15 8.34
CA ALA A 63 11.37 2.40 8.77
C ALA A 63 11.18 3.57 7.77
N VAL A 64 9.94 3.83 7.40
CA VAL A 64 9.56 4.85 6.39
C VAL A 64 8.73 5.98 7.01
N THR A 65 8.91 7.20 6.49
CA THR A 65 8.08 8.35 6.85
C THR A 65 7.40 8.91 5.60
N PHE A 66 6.08 9.09 5.64
CA PHE A 66 5.29 9.75 4.60
C PHE A 66 4.84 11.12 5.10
N THR A 67 5.10 12.19 4.37
CA THR A 67 4.72 13.56 4.77
C THR A 67 4.01 14.30 3.64
N GLY A 68 2.76 14.74 3.88
CA GLY A 68 1.99 15.54 2.92
C GLY A 68 1.68 14.81 1.61
N THR A 69 1.71 13.47 1.63
CA THR A 69 1.55 12.63 0.46
C THR A 69 0.10 12.21 0.27
N LYS A 70 -0.32 11.98 -0.99
CA LYS A 70 -1.66 11.45 -1.26
C LYS A 70 -1.89 10.03 -0.71
N ASN A 71 -0.85 9.19 -0.65
CA ASN A 71 -0.97 7.82 -0.15
C ASN A 71 0.27 7.44 0.65
N GLY A 72 0.09 6.67 1.71
CA GLY A 72 1.19 6.02 2.43
C GLY A 72 1.53 4.69 1.75
N VAL A 73 1.11 3.60 2.38
CA VAL A 73 1.29 2.23 1.89
C VAL A 73 0.05 1.79 1.09
N ARG A 74 0.24 1.56 -0.20
CA ARG A 74 -0.85 1.23 -1.14
C ARG A 74 -0.60 -0.08 -1.88
N ILE A 75 -1.61 -0.94 -1.89
CA ILE A 75 -1.73 -2.04 -2.86
C ILE A 75 -2.93 -1.71 -3.75
N LYS A 76 -2.76 -1.75 -5.07
CA LYS A 76 -3.87 -1.59 -6.00
C LYS A 76 -3.84 -2.66 -7.08
N SER A 77 -5.01 -3.10 -7.52
CA SER A 77 -5.14 -4.00 -8.65
C SER A 77 -6.27 -3.59 -9.58
N TRP A 78 -6.08 -3.77 -10.89
CA TRP A 78 -7.14 -3.52 -11.86
C TRP A 78 -8.37 -4.38 -11.57
N GLY A 79 -9.56 -3.76 -11.64
CA GLY A 79 -10.86 -4.40 -11.44
C GLY A 79 -11.29 -5.30 -12.61
N ARG A 80 -10.45 -6.26 -12.99
CA ARG A 80 -10.66 -7.18 -14.11
C ARG A 80 -10.03 -8.55 -13.86
N PRO A 81 -10.35 -9.58 -14.67
CA PRO A 81 -9.74 -10.89 -14.55
C PRO A 81 -8.20 -10.85 -14.66
N SER A 82 -7.53 -11.60 -13.79
CA SER A 82 -6.08 -11.76 -13.76
C SER A 82 -5.74 -13.07 -13.03
N ASN A 83 -4.58 -13.65 -13.32
CA ASN A 83 -4.00 -14.74 -12.55
C ASN A 83 -2.96 -14.26 -11.50
N GLY A 84 -2.73 -12.95 -11.42
CA GLY A 84 -1.74 -12.34 -10.55
C GLY A 84 -2.07 -12.53 -9.06
N PHE A 85 -1.07 -12.35 -8.23
CA PHE A 85 -1.22 -12.40 -6.77
C PHE A 85 -0.25 -11.44 -6.08
N ALA A 86 -0.61 -11.00 -4.87
CA ALA A 86 0.26 -10.28 -3.95
C ALA A 86 0.19 -10.99 -2.60
N ARG A 87 1.30 -11.57 -2.13
CA ARG A 87 1.29 -12.35 -0.88
C ARG A 87 2.53 -12.19 -0.01
N ASN A 88 2.40 -12.43 1.28
CA ASN A 88 3.50 -12.33 2.24
C ASN A 88 4.19 -10.95 2.16
N ILE A 89 3.43 -9.92 2.51
CA ILE A 89 3.84 -8.52 2.45
C ILE A 89 3.85 -7.95 3.86
N LEU A 90 4.92 -7.28 4.24
CA LEU A 90 5.07 -6.62 5.53
C LEU A 90 5.33 -5.13 5.33
N PHE A 91 4.44 -4.29 5.85
CA PHE A 91 4.67 -2.86 6.07
C PHE A 91 4.87 -2.64 7.56
N GLN A 92 6.06 -2.17 7.96
CA GLN A 92 6.45 -2.07 9.37
C GLN A 92 7.06 -0.70 9.70
N HIS A 93 6.90 -0.22 10.93
CA HIS A 93 7.60 0.98 11.43
C HIS A 93 7.38 2.21 10.53
N ALA A 94 6.13 2.52 10.22
CA ALA A 94 5.76 3.58 9.29
C ALA A 94 5.15 4.78 10.01
N LEU A 95 5.75 5.96 9.81
CA LEU A 95 5.23 7.23 10.32
C LEU A 95 4.44 7.95 9.23
N MET A 96 3.17 8.24 9.52
CA MET A 96 2.27 9.00 8.66
C MET A 96 2.17 10.44 9.17
N ASN A 97 2.46 11.43 8.33
CA ASN A 97 2.32 12.84 8.67
C ASN A 97 1.47 13.55 7.63
N ASN A 98 0.21 13.81 7.97
CA ASN A 98 -0.76 14.48 7.11
C ASN A 98 -0.86 13.81 5.73
N VAL A 99 -1.13 12.50 5.74
CA VAL A 99 -1.24 11.67 4.53
C VAL A 99 -2.70 11.43 4.18
N ASP A 100 -3.12 11.69 2.93
CA ASP A 100 -4.54 11.60 2.58
C ASP A 100 -5.09 10.19 2.77
N ASN A 101 -4.39 9.17 2.27
CA ASN A 101 -4.77 7.75 2.36
C ASN A 101 -3.61 6.93 2.96
N PRO A 102 -3.46 6.88 4.30
CA PRO A 102 -2.31 6.27 4.95
C PRO A 102 -2.14 4.78 4.61
N ILE A 103 -3.20 3.98 4.79
CA ILE A 103 -3.23 2.55 4.49
C ILE A 103 -4.35 2.31 3.48
N ILE A 104 -4.01 1.77 2.31
CA ILE A 104 -5.02 1.51 1.28
C ILE A 104 -4.77 0.20 0.50
N ILE A 105 -5.82 -0.60 0.37
CA ILE A 105 -5.98 -1.62 -0.66
C ILE A 105 -7.13 -1.21 -1.57
N ASP A 106 -6.88 -1.15 -2.87
CA ASP A 106 -7.88 -0.82 -3.90
C ASP A 106 -7.86 -1.88 -5.01
N GLN A 107 -8.71 -2.91 -4.88
CA GLN A 107 -8.89 -3.94 -5.91
C GLN A 107 -9.95 -3.60 -6.95
N ASN A 108 -10.60 -2.43 -6.84
CA ASN A 108 -11.59 -1.97 -7.80
C ASN A 108 -11.02 -0.87 -8.71
N TYR A 109 -9.69 -0.74 -8.76
CA TYR A 109 -9.00 0.29 -9.53
C TYR A 109 -9.40 0.20 -11.00
N CYS A 110 -10.06 1.25 -11.48
CA CYS A 110 -10.45 1.40 -12.87
C CYS A 110 -10.35 2.86 -13.32
N PRO A 111 -9.17 3.31 -13.76
CA PRO A 111 -9.03 4.64 -14.31
C PRO A 111 -9.92 4.80 -15.55
N ASP A 112 -10.61 5.94 -15.63
CA ASP A 112 -11.50 6.35 -16.72
C ASP A 112 -12.65 5.37 -17.02
N ASN A 113 -12.97 4.47 -16.08
CA ASN A 113 -13.92 3.37 -16.29
C ASN A 113 -13.61 2.51 -17.53
N ASN A 114 -12.34 2.43 -17.91
CA ASN A 114 -11.89 1.73 -19.12
C ASN A 114 -11.20 0.40 -18.77
N ASN A 115 -11.49 -0.65 -19.55
CA ASN A 115 -10.85 -1.96 -19.45
C ASN A 115 -10.94 -2.64 -18.06
N CYS A 116 -12.06 -2.45 -17.34
CA CYS A 116 -12.37 -3.10 -16.07
C CYS A 116 -13.74 -3.81 -16.07
N PRO A 117 -13.93 -4.83 -16.92
CA PRO A 117 -15.23 -5.50 -17.04
C PRO A 117 -15.67 -6.09 -15.69
N GLY A 118 -16.83 -5.63 -15.21
CA GLY A 118 -17.44 -6.10 -13.96
C GLY A 118 -16.76 -5.60 -12.68
N GLN A 119 -15.77 -4.69 -12.77
CA GLN A 119 -15.10 -4.04 -11.64
C GLN A 119 -14.72 -4.98 -10.50
N ALA A 120 -14.21 -6.18 -10.85
CA ALA A 120 -13.83 -7.19 -9.86
C ALA A 120 -12.48 -7.78 -10.25
N SER A 121 -11.46 -7.54 -9.42
CA SER A 121 -10.12 -8.03 -9.69
C SER A 121 -10.01 -9.55 -9.59
N GLY A 122 -9.28 -10.13 -10.54
CA GLY A 122 -8.79 -11.50 -10.44
C GLY A 122 -7.56 -11.66 -9.55
N VAL A 123 -6.91 -10.56 -9.16
CA VAL A 123 -5.70 -10.60 -8.34
C VAL A 123 -6.04 -11.09 -6.94
N LYS A 124 -5.29 -12.08 -6.45
CA LYS A 124 -5.41 -12.58 -5.08
C LYS A 124 -4.47 -11.84 -4.15
N ILE A 125 -4.99 -11.27 -3.07
CA ILE A 125 -4.18 -10.62 -2.04
C ILE A 125 -4.29 -11.43 -0.76
N SER A 126 -3.16 -11.91 -0.23
CA SER A 126 -3.13 -12.66 1.03
C SER A 126 -1.95 -12.29 1.91
N ASP A 127 -2.05 -12.53 3.21
CA ASP A 127 -0.93 -12.47 4.15
C ASP A 127 -0.20 -11.12 4.09
N VAL A 128 -0.97 -10.03 4.28
CA VAL A 128 -0.46 -8.66 4.31
C VAL A 128 -0.52 -8.15 5.74
N ILE A 129 0.64 -7.80 6.29
CA ILE A 129 0.79 -7.32 7.65
C ILE A 129 1.10 -5.82 7.62
N TYR A 130 0.30 -5.05 8.34
CA TYR A 130 0.52 -3.64 8.65
C TYR A 130 0.84 -3.54 10.15
N GLN A 131 2.12 -3.33 10.47
CA GLN A 131 2.61 -3.39 11.85
C GLN A 131 3.31 -2.10 12.26
N ASP A 132 3.01 -1.58 13.46
CA ASP A 132 3.61 -0.36 13.99
C ASP A 132 3.52 0.80 12.98
N ILE A 133 2.29 1.13 12.58
CA ILE A 133 1.99 2.23 11.66
C ILE A 133 1.24 3.30 12.44
N HIS A 134 1.85 4.47 12.61
CA HIS A 134 1.31 5.52 13.46
C HIS A 134 1.41 6.91 12.85
N GLY A 135 0.54 7.83 13.28
CA GLY A 135 0.62 9.26 12.95
C GLY A 135 -0.71 9.85 12.53
N THR A 136 -0.71 10.74 11.53
CA THR A 136 -1.87 11.55 11.14
C THR A 136 -2.31 11.31 9.70
N SER A 137 -3.62 11.20 9.51
CA SER A 137 -4.26 11.26 8.21
C SER A 137 -4.73 12.69 7.91
N ALA A 138 -4.64 13.08 6.64
CA ALA A 138 -5.23 14.32 6.14
C ALA A 138 -6.72 14.17 5.77
N THR A 139 -7.24 12.94 5.70
CA THR A 139 -8.67 12.66 5.49
C THR A 139 -9.25 11.82 6.63
N GLU A 140 -10.58 11.71 6.66
CA GLU A 140 -11.29 11.00 7.72
C GLU A 140 -11.00 9.50 7.72
N VAL A 141 -10.92 8.88 6.55
CA VAL A 141 -10.65 7.44 6.41
C VAL A 141 -9.14 7.18 6.38
N GLY A 142 -8.58 6.75 7.51
CA GLY A 142 -7.15 6.43 7.66
C GLY A 142 -6.78 5.04 7.15
N VAL A 143 -7.72 4.10 7.22
CA VAL A 143 -7.56 2.72 6.74
C VAL A 143 -8.68 2.40 5.75
N LYS A 144 -8.32 2.13 4.49
CA LYS A 144 -9.29 1.73 3.46
C LYS A 144 -8.88 0.41 2.80
N LEU A 145 -9.60 -0.66 3.09
CA LEU A 145 -9.35 -1.99 2.50
C LEU A 145 -10.52 -2.36 1.60
N ASP A 146 -10.48 -1.92 0.35
CA ASP A 146 -11.51 -2.18 -0.65
C ASP A 146 -11.10 -3.35 -1.56
N CYS A 147 -11.38 -4.56 -1.09
CA CYS A 147 -11.04 -5.80 -1.76
C CYS A 147 -12.17 -6.31 -2.66
N SER A 148 -11.80 -7.12 -3.65
CA SER A 148 -12.74 -7.60 -4.66
C SER A 148 -13.73 -8.59 -4.05
N SER A 149 -15.01 -8.46 -4.39
CA SER A 149 -16.02 -9.45 -4.03
C SER A 149 -15.79 -10.84 -4.65
N LYS A 150 -15.07 -10.93 -5.77
CA LYS A 150 -14.72 -12.20 -6.42
C LYS A 150 -13.47 -12.86 -5.84
N ASN A 151 -12.54 -12.05 -5.31
CA ASN A 151 -11.33 -12.52 -4.65
C ASN A 151 -11.11 -11.68 -3.39
N PRO A 152 -11.85 -11.97 -2.30
CA PRO A 152 -11.65 -11.29 -1.02
C PRO A 152 -10.20 -11.36 -0.56
N CYS A 153 -9.73 -10.30 0.09
CA CYS A 153 -8.43 -10.32 0.74
C CYS A 153 -8.48 -11.24 1.96
N THR A 154 -7.43 -12.03 2.18
CA THR A 154 -7.36 -12.98 3.30
C THR A 154 -6.07 -12.82 4.09
N GLY A 155 -6.09 -13.10 5.39
CA GLY A 155 -4.89 -12.99 6.22
C GLY A 155 -4.34 -11.56 6.32
N ILE A 156 -5.22 -10.55 6.28
CA ILE A 156 -4.81 -9.17 6.54
C ILE A 156 -4.63 -8.98 8.04
N SER A 157 -3.48 -8.46 8.46
CA SER A 157 -3.19 -8.21 9.87
C SER A 157 -2.92 -6.74 10.12
N LEU A 158 -3.68 -6.14 11.04
CA LEU A 158 -3.41 -4.80 11.58
C LEU A 158 -2.83 -4.97 12.99
N GLU A 159 -1.60 -4.54 13.20
CA GLU A 159 -0.88 -4.71 14.46
C GLU A 159 -0.31 -3.37 14.91
N ASP A 160 -0.71 -2.87 16.08
CA ASP A 160 -0.24 -1.59 16.61
C ASP A 160 -0.39 -0.42 15.60
N VAL A 161 -1.59 -0.28 15.03
CA VAL A 161 -1.94 0.77 14.07
C VAL A 161 -2.63 1.92 14.78
N LYS A 162 -2.05 3.13 14.71
CA LYS A 162 -2.57 4.35 15.33
C LYS A 162 -2.62 5.55 14.38
N LEU A 163 -3.77 5.80 13.77
CA LEU A 163 -4.01 6.91 12.84
C LEU A 163 -5.05 7.89 13.41
N ILE A 164 -4.69 9.16 13.39
CA ILE A 164 -5.49 10.27 13.92
C ILE A 164 -5.87 11.22 12.78
N TYR A 165 -7.12 11.64 12.72
CA TYR A 165 -7.62 12.70 11.86
C TYR A 165 -8.19 13.84 12.73
N LYS A 166 -7.69 15.07 12.56
CA LYS A 166 -8.14 16.26 13.31
C LYS A 166 -8.24 16.04 14.84
N ASN A 167 -7.19 15.48 15.44
CA ASN A 167 -7.09 15.15 16.88
C ASN A 167 -8.12 14.13 17.39
N GLN A 168 -8.81 13.44 16.49
CA GLN A 168 -9.70 12.32 16.79
C GLN A 168 -9.16 11.05 16.11
N PRO A 169 -9.57 9.86 16.55
CA PRO A 169 -9.33 8.63 15.78
C PRO A 169 -9.75 8.85 14.32
N ALA A 170 -8.93 8.42 13.36
CA ALA A 170 -9.40 8.30 11.98
C ALA A 170 -10.50 7.22 11.89
N GLU A 171 -11.05 7.01 10.71
CA GLU A 171 -11.99 5.92 10.42
C GLU A 171 -11.31 4.77 9.66
N ALA A 172 -11.91 3.59 9.77
CA ALA A 172 -11.55 2.41 8.98
C ALA A 172 -12.74 1.95 8.13
N SER A 173 -12.49 1.64 6.85
CA SER A 173 -13.48 1.12 5.92
C SER A 173 -12.96 -0.15 5.24
N CYS A 174 -13.73 -1.23 5.30
CA CYS A 174 -13.36 -2.53 4.76
C CYS A 174 -14.50 -3.10 3.90
N ALA A 175 -14.15 -3.64 2.73
CA ALA A 175 -15.03 -4.43 1.89
C ALA A 175 -14.29 -5.70 1.46
N ASN A 176 -14.88 -6.87 1.72
CA ASN A 176 -14.32 -8.19 1.35
C ASN A 176 -12.87 -8.40 1.85
N ALA A 177 -12.57 -7.91 3.05
CA ALA A 177 -11.25 -8.02 3.66
C ALA A 177 -11.36 -8.80 4.97
N ASP A 178 -10.78 -10.00 4.96
CA ASP A 178 -10.80 -10.92 6.09
C ASP A 178 -9.41 -10.97 6.75
N GLY A 179 -9.39 -11.00 8.07
CA GLY A 179 -8.17 -10.85 8.83
C GLY A 179 -8.37 -10.61 10.32
N SER A 180 -7.31 -10.11 10.96
CA SER A 180 -7.30 -9.86 12.40
C SER A 180 -6.65 -8.53 12.74
N ALA A 181 -7.00 -8.00 13.91
CA ALA A 181 -6.34 -6.85 14.49
C ALA A 181 -5.86 -7.17 15.90
N SER A 182 -4.66 -6.74 16.27
CA SER A 182 -4.08 -6.99 17.58
C SER A 182 -3.20 -5.83 18.07
N GLY A 183 -2.94 -5.77 19.37
CA GLY A 183 -2.21 -4.66 19.98
C GLY A 183 -3.06 -3.39 20.10
N PHE A 184 -2.43 -2.21 20.02
CA PHE A 184 -3.13 -0.94 20.07
C PHE A 184 -3.70 -0.57 18.70
N ILE A 185 -5.02 -0.57 18.57
CA ILE A 185 -5.70 -0.35 17.29
C ILE A 185 -6.60 0.88 17.36
N LEU A 186 -6.26 1.89 16.57
CA LEU A 186 -7.00 3.13 16.43
C LEU A 186 -6.80 3.67 15.00
N PRO A 187 -7.81 3.70 14.10
CA PRO A 187 -9.22 3.36 14.27
C PRO A 187 -9.50 1.94 14.75
N ASN A 188 -10.71 1.71 15.29
CA ASN A 188 -11.24 0.36 15.46
C ASN A 188 -11.18 -0.40 14.13
N SER A 189 -10.78 -1.68 14.20
CA SER A 189 -10.70 -2.52 13.01
C SER A 189 -12.05 -2.71 12.34
N CYS A 190 -12.06 -2.71 11.01
CA CYS A 190 -13.21 -3.07 10.17
C CYS A 190 -13.08 -4.47 9.52
N LEU A 191 -11.97 -5.19 9.80
CA LEU A 191 -11.73 -6.52 9.25
C LEU A 191 -12.77 -7.52 9.78
N LYS A 192 -13.18 -8.44 8.91
CA LYS A 192 -13.98 -9.60 9.33
C LYS A 192 -13.05 -10.72 9.76
N THR A 193 -13.37 -11.36 10.87
CA THR A 193 -12.69 -12.57 11.38
C THR A 193 -13.36 -13.83 10.87
#